data_AF-A0A929I228-F1
#
_entry.id   AF-A0A929I228-F1
#
_cell.length_a   1.000
_cell.length_b   1.000
_cell.length_c   1.000
_cell.angle_alpha   90.00
_cell.angle_beta   90.00
_cell.angle_gamma   90.00
#
_symmetry.space_group_name_H-M   'P 1'
#
loop_
_entity.id
_entity.type
_entity.pdbx_description
1 polymer ?
#
loop_
_entity_poly.entity_id
_entity_poly.type
_entity_poly.pdbx_seq_one_letter_code
_entity_poly.pdbx_strand_id
1 'polypeptide(L)'
;MVFSSTFFLFSFLPAVIICYYAQRLLVPTRLRNATLLFFSYLFYLYGAAGFLLILIMSTLADYLLGLLIDRDARHKKLWLFLSVIFNLGLLAYFKYANFFVAEFNSALVFFRYFPFAWKEIIFPIGISFFTFKKL
;
A
#
# COMPACT_ATOMS: atom_id res chain seq x y z
N MET A 1 4.50 -6.16 13.05
CA MET A 1 4.94 -7.35 13.82
C MET A 1 5.49 -8.35 12.81
N VAL A 2 6.39 -9.27 13.17
CA VAL A 2 6.79 -10.36 12.27
C VAL A 2 5.84 -11.54 12.44
N PHE A 3 5.48 -12.22 11.34
CA PHE A 3 4.56 -13.37 11.36
C PHE A 3 5.04 -14.53 12.23
N SER A 4 6.35 -14.70 12.40
CA SER A 4 6.95 -15.74 13.24
C SER A 4 7.07 -15.35 14.71
N SER A 5 6.63 -14.17 15.11
CA SER A 5 6.77 -13.72 16.50
C SER A 5 5.75 -14.40 17.43
N THR A 6 6.17 -14.72 18.66
CA THR A 6 5.31 -15.30 19.70
C THR A 6 4.06 -14.46 19.94
N PHE A 7 4.22 -13.13 19.96
CA PHE A 7 3.10 -12.20 20.11
C PHE A 7 2.09 -12.28 18.95
N PHE A 8 2.58 -12.42 17.71
CA PHE A 8 1.70 -12.60 16.56
C PHE A 8 0.89 -13.89 16.67
N LEU A 9 1.57 -15.01 16.95
CA LEU A 9 0.97 -16.35 16.97
C LEU A 9 -0.01 -16.56 18.11
N PHE A 10 0.31 -16.09 19.32
CA PHE A 10 -0.47 -16.40 20.53
C PHE A 10 -1.39 -15.27 21.00
N SER A 11 -1.23 -14.05 20.50
CA SER A 11 -2.08 -12.93 20.91
C SER A 11 -2.81 -12.31 19.72
N PHE A 12 -2.08 -11.84 18.71
CA PHE A 12 -2.69 -11.13 17.58
C PHE A 12 -3.60 -12.03 16.73
N LEU A 13 -3.08 -13.17 16.26
CA LEU A 13 -3.82 -14.09 15.39
C LEU A 13 -5.08 -14.66 16.08
N PRO A 14 -5.02 -15.17 17.33
CA PRO A 14 -6.21 -15.58 18.06
C PRO A 14 -7.23 -14.45 18.21
N ALA A 15 -6.78 -13.22 18.50
CA ALA A 15 -7.68 -12.07 18.59
C ALA A 15 -8.38 -11.79 17.25
N VAL A 16 -7.66 -11.81 16.11
CA VAL A 16 -8.28 -11.64 14.78
C VAL A 16 -9.34 -12.72 14.52
N ILE A 17 -9.02 -13.98 14.80
CA ILE A 17 -9.92 -15.12 14.60
C ILE A 17 -11.16 -14.98 15.48
N ILE A 18 -10.99 -14.70 16.77
CA ILE A 18 -12.10 -14.52 17.72
C ILE A 18 -12.99 -13.37 17.26
N CYS A 19 -12.44 -12.19 16.95
CA CYS A 19 -13.23 -11.06 16.49
C CYS A 19 -13.97 -11.38 15.17
N TYR A 20 -13.32 -12.06 14.24
CA TYR A 20 -13.92 -12.44 12.95
C TYR A 20 -15.08 -13.43 13.10
N TYR A 21 -14.93 -14.46 13.96
CA TYR A 21 -15.96 -15.47 14.17
C TYR A 21 -17.03 -15.04 15.16
N ALA A 22 -16.71 -14.25 16.19
CA ALA A 22 -17.72 -13.70 17.09
C ALA A 22 -18.76 -12.88 16.33
N GLN A 23 -18.35 -12.14 15.31
CA GLN A 23 -19.27 -11.40 14.42
C GLN A 23 -20.23 -12.30 13.66
N ARG A 24 -19.85 -13.55 13.36
CA ARG A 24 -20.75 -14.52 12.71
C ARG A 24 -21.97 -14.84 13.58
N LEU A 25 -21.82 -14.79 14.91
CA LEU A 25 -22.93 -15.02 15.84
C LEU A 25 -23.80 -13.77 16.04
N LEU A 26 -23.27 -12.57 15.78
CA LEU A 26 -23.88 -11.31 16.22
C LEU A 26 -24.44 -10.45 15.07
N VAL A 27 -23.90 -10.51 13.83
CA VAL A 27 -24.23 -9.53 12.77
C VAL A 27 -24.19 -10.16 11.36
N PRO A 28 -25.06 -9.73 10.41
CA PRO A 28 -24.95 -10.12 9.01
C PRO A 28 -23.60 -9.74 8.39
N THR A 29 -23.18 -10.55 7.42
CA THR A 29 -21.87 -10.71 6.76
C THR A 29 -21.07 -9.45 6.38
N ARG A 30 -21.67 -8.25 6.37
CA ARG A 30 -21.04 -7.01 5.88
C ARG A 30 -19.87 -6.50 6.74
N LEU A 31 -19.89 -6.72 8.05
CA LEU A 31 -18.85 -6.20 8.96
C LEU A 31 -17.56 -7.05 9.00
N ARG A 32 -17.58 -8.27 8.47
CA ARG A 32 -16.43 -9.20 8.52
C ARG A 32 -15.21 -8.65 7.77
N ASN A 33 -15.45 -8.07 6.61
CA ASN A 33 -14.39 -7.46 5.81
C ASN A 33 -13.81 -6.22 6.51
N ALA A 34 -14.64 -5.44 7.21
CA ALA A 34 -14.18 -4.29 7.97
C ALA A 34 -13.26 -4.71 9.13
N THR A 35 -13.58 -5.81 9.82
CA THR A 35 -12.72 -6.37 10.88
C THR A 35 -11.38 -6.85 10.34
N LEU A 36 -11.39 -7.61 9.24
CA LEU A 36 -10.15 -8.05 8.60
C LEU A 36 -9.31 -6.87 8.12
N LEU A 37 -9.94 -5.85 7.53
CA LEU A 37 -9.29 -4.63 7.09
C LEU A 37 -8.66 -3.88 8.28
N PHE A 38 -9.41 -3.72 9.37
CA PHE A 38 -8.94 -3.06 10.59
C PHE A 38 -7.70 -3.76 11.17
N PHE A 39 -7.77 -5.07 11.38
CA PHE A 39 -6.62 -5.82 11.88
C PHE A 39 -5.44 -5.81 10.89
N SER A 40 -5.70 -5.83 9.58
CA SER A 40 -4.64 -5.70 8.57
C SER A 40 -3.90 -4.37 8.67
N TYR A 41 -4.64 -3.26 8.86
CA TYR A 41 -4.03 -1.95 9.09
C TYR A 41 -3.31 -1.86 10.43
N LEU A 42 -3.83 -2.47 11.49
CA LEU A 42 -3.17 -2.50 12.80
C LEU A 42 -1.84 -3.28 12.74
N PHE A 43 -1.83 -4.40 12.01
CA PHE A 43 -0.62 -5.17 11.74
C PHE A 43 0.42 -4.35 10.96
N TYR A 44 -0.03 -3.62 9.93
CA TYR A 44 0.82 -2.73 9.15
C TYR A 44 1.37 -1.57 9.99
N LEU A 45 0.53 -0.94 10.81
CA LEU A 45 0.90 0.18 11.68
C LEU A 45 2.04 -0.22 12.60
N TYR A 46 2.02 -1.43 13.16
CA TYR A 46 3.13 -1.89 14.00
C TYR A 46 4.45 -2.02 13.23
N GLY A 47 4.40 -2.42 11.96
CA GLY A 47 5.61 -2.62 11.15
C GLY A 47 6.15 -1.34 10.50
N ALA A 48 5.27 -0.46 10.05
CA ALA A 48 5.59 0.70 9.21
C ALA A 48 4.62 1.87 9.45
N ALA A 49 4.53 2.34 10.69
CA ALA A 49 3.57 3.35 11.13
C ALA A 49 3.54 4.61 10.24
N GLY A 50 4.71 5.10 9.83
CA GLY A 50 4.84 6.33 9.03
C GLY A 50 4.17 6.30 7.65
N PHE A 51 3.85 5.11 7.13
CA PHE A 51 3.29 4.94 5.78
C PHE A 51 1.86 4.40 5.79
N LEU A 52 1.23 4.26 6.95
CA LEU A 52 -0.14 3.75 7.05
C LEU A 52 -1.12 4.59 6.21
N LEU A 53 -0.98 5.92 6.26
CA LEU A 53 -1.85 6.82 5.51
C LEU A 53 -1.77 6.58 4.00
N ILE A 54 -0.55 6.36 3.48
CA ILE A 54 -0.35 6.05 2.05
C ILE A 54 -0.99 4.71 1.70
N LEU A 55 -0.87 3.70 2.56
CA LEU A 55 -1.52 2.41 2.34
C LEU A 55 -3.05 2.54 2.31
N ILE A 56 -3.63 3.28 3.25
CA ILE A 56 -5.08 3.54 3.31
C ILE A 56 -5.53 4.27 2.04
N MET A 57 -4.87 5.38 1.69
CA MET A 57 -5.21 6.15 0.49
C MET A 57 -5.08 5.32 -0.80
N SER A 58 -4.00 4.53 -0.91
CA SER A 58 -3.79 3.65 -2.06
C SER A 58 -4.88 2.57 -2.14
N THR A 59 -5.18 1.87 -1.04
CA THR A 59 -6.24 0.84 -1.02
C THR A 59 -7.63 1.42 -1.30
N LEU A 60 -7.95 2.62 -0.82
CA LEU A 60 -9.20 3.32 -1.15
C LEU A 60 -9.26 3.71 -2.62
N ALA A 61 -8.18 4.25 -3.18
CA ALA A 61 -8.11 4.61 -4.59
C ALA A 61 -8.35 3.39 -5.49
N ASP A 62 -7.70 2.27 -5.20
CA ASP A 62 -7.90 1.02 -5.95
C ASP A 62 -9.33 0.49 -5.84
N TYR A 63 -9.93 0.57 -4.64
CA TYR A 63 -11.31 0.15 -4.43
C TYR A 63 -12.30 1.00 -5.25
N LEU A 64 -12.11 2.33 -5.25
CA LEU A 64 -12.94 3.25 -6.03
C LEU A 64 -12.76 3.03 -7.54
N LEU A 65 -11.52 2.89 -8.01
CA LEU A 65 -11.23 2.60 -9.41
C LEU A 65 -11.81 1.26 -9.84
N GLY A 66 -11.72 0.23 -8.99
CA GLY A 66 -12.37 -1.07 -9.22
C GLY A 66 -13.88 -0.96 -9.38
N LEU A 67 -14.54 -0.14 -8.55
CA LEU A 67 -15.98 0.11 -8.66
C LEU A 67 -16.35 0.88 -9.95
N LEU A 68 -15.51 1.83 -10.37
CA LEU A 68 -15.70 2.57 -11.63
C LEU A 68 -15.49 1.68 -12.85
N ILE A 69 -14.51 0.77 -12.81
CA ILE A 69 -14.27 -0.25 -13.85
C ILE A 69 -15.49 -1.15 -14.03
N ASP A 70 -16.17 -1.50 -12.94
CA ASP A 70 -17.37 -2.35 -12.95
C ASP A 70 -18.61 -1.60 -13.47
N ARG A 71 -18.81 -0.35 -13.02
CA ARG A 71 -20.01 0.45 -13.37
C ARG A 71 -19.95 1.10 -14.75
N ASP A 72 -18.76 1.54 -15.20
CA ASP A 72 -18.59 2.27 -16.45
C ASP A 72 -17.95 1.38 -17.52
N ALA A 73 -18.80 0.57 -18.16
CA ALA A 73 -18.38 -0.33 -19.23
C ALA A 73 -17.76 0.41 -20.44
N ARG A 74 -18.11 1.69 -20.65
CA ARG A 74 -17.62 2.48 -21.79
C ARG A 74 -16.19 2.96 -21.58
N HIS A 75 -15.84 3.39 -20.36
CA HIS A 75 -14.51 3.89 -20.03
C HIS A 75 -13.69 2.93 -19.17
N LYS A 76 -14.08 1.66 -19.07
CA LYS A 76 -13.37 0.62 -18.31
C LYS A 76 -11.85 0.62 -18.53
N LYS A 77 -11.41 0.76 -19.78
CA LYS A 77 -9.97 0.82 -20.14
C LYS A 77 -9.27 2.06 -19.58
N LEU A 78 -9.95 3.20 -19.56
CA LEU A 78 -9.42 4.45 -18.98
C LEU A 78 -9.22 4.28 -17.47
N TRP A 79 -10.23 3.76 -16.74
CA TRP A 79 -10.14 3.55 -15.30
C TRP A 79 -9.06 2.53 -14.92
N LEU A 80 -8.92 1.45 -15.71
CA LEU A 80 -7.83 0.49 -15.55
C LEU A 80 -6.46 1.14 -15.78
N PHE A 81 -6.31 1.94 -16.84
CA PHE A 81 -5.08 2.67 -17.12
C PHE A 81 -4.71 3.64 -15.99
N LEU A 82 -5.69 4.36 -15.44
CA LEU A 82 -5.48 5.23 -14.28
C LEU A 82 -5.02 4.44 -13.05
N SER A 83 -5.61 3.27 -12.78
CA SER A 83 -5.21 2.40 -11.65
C SER A 83 -3.77 1.91 -11.81
N VAL A 84 -3.38 1.49 -13.01
CA VAL A 84 -2.02 1.06 -13.33
C VAL A 84 -1.03 2.21 -13.15
N ILE A 85 -1.31 3.38 -13.73
CA ILE A 85 -0.44 4.56 -13.59
C ILE A 85 -0.30 4.96 -12.14
N PHE A 86 -1.40 4.99 -11.37
CA PHE A 86 -1.36 5.38 -9.98
C PHE A 86 -0.47 4.44 -9.14
N ASN A 87 -0.64 3.14 -9.30
CA ASN A 87 0.15 2.12 -8.59
C ASN A 87 1.62 2.13 -9.01
N LEU A 88 1.92 2.21 -10.31
CA LEU A 88 3.28 2.31 -10.80
C LEU A 88 3.94 3.64 -10.42
N GLY A 89 3.18 4.73 -10.38
CA GLY A 89 3.66 6.05 -9.94
C GLY A 89 4.07 6.06 -8.47
N LEU A 90 3.25 5.47 -7.59
CA LEU A 90 3.61 5.27 -6.18
C LEU A 90 4.89 4.42 -6.05
N LEU A 91 5.00 3.34 -6.82
CA LEU A 91 6.17 2.48 -6.81
C LEU A 91 7.42 3.22 -7.31
N ALA A 92 7.31 3.95 -8.43
CA ALA A 92 8.40 4.75 -8.99
C ALA A 92 8.88 5.80 -7.98
N TYR A 93 7.96 6.54 -7.36
CA TYR A 93 8.28 7.59 -6.39
C TYR A 93 8.96 7.03 -5.14
N PHE A 94 8.36 6.06 -4.46
CA PHE A 94 8.90 5.59 -3.18
C PHE A 94 10.10 4.65 -3.33
N LYS A 95 10.18 3.87 -4.41
CA LYS A 95 11.24 2.87 -4.57
C LYS A 95 12.41 3.34 -5.43
N TYR A 96 12.14 4.10 -6.49
CA TYR A 96 13.14 4.40 -7.51
C TYR A 96 13.56 5.87 -7.57
N ALA A 97 12.82 6.81 -6.95
CA ALA A 97 13.16 8.23 -7.05
C ALA A 97 14.55 8.56 -6.52
N ASN A 98 14.95 8.00 -5.36
CA ASN A 98 16.30 8.23 -4.82
C ASN A 98 17.38 7.73 -5.79
N PHE A 99 17.18 6.57 -6.42
CA PHE A 99 18.10 6.03 -7.42
C PHE A 99 18.19 6.95 -8.65
N PHE A 100 17.05 7.34 -9.23
CA PHE A 100 17.04 8.21 -10.40
C PHE A 100 17.67 9.57 -10.12
N VAL A 101 17.43 10.15 -8.94
CA VAL A 101 18.03 11.43 -8.55
C VAL A 101 19.53 11.28 -8.33
N ALA A 102 20.00 10.18 -7.75
CA ALA A 102 21.42 9.91 -7.59
C ALA A 102 22.14 9.81 -8.96
N GLU A 103 21.58 9.04 -9.90
CA GLU A 103 22.12 8.91 -11.25
C GLU A 103 22.10 10.25 -12.01
N PHE A 104 21.01 11.01 -11.88
CA PHE A 104 20.90 12.33 -12.50
C PHE A 104 21.93 13.31 -11.93
N ASN A 105 22.12 13.32 -10.61
CA ASN A 105 23.15 14.14 -9.97
C ASN A 105 24.57 13.74 -10.39
N SER A 106 24.84 12.44 -10.53
CA SER A 106 26.10 11.93 -11.06
C SER A 106 26.36 12.44 -12.48
N ALA A 107 25.35 12.40 -13.36
CA ALA A 107 25.44 12.94 -14.70
C ALA A 107 25.67 14.46 -14.72
N LEU A 108 24.99 15.23 -13.87
CA LEU A 108 25.19 16.68 -13.76
C LEU A 108 26.64 17.03 -13.38
N VAL A 109 27.20 16.33 -12.40
CA VAL A 109 28.59 16.52 -11.97
C VAL A 109 29.56 16.17 -13.10
N PHE A 110 29.30 15.10 -13.86
CA PHE A 110 30.09 14.75 -15.04
C PHE A 110 30.13 15.88 -16.08
N PHE A 111 28.98 16.54 -16.32
CA PHE A 111 28.87 17.69 -17.21
C PHE A 111 29.25 19.04 -16.56
N ARG A 112 29.83 19.04 -15.35
CA ARG A 112 30.22 20.23 -14.57
C ARG A 112 29.07 21.17 -14.18
N TYR A 113 27.86 20.64 -14.06
CA TYR A 113 26.72 21.35 -13.48
C TYR A 113 26.61 21.09 -11.96
N PHE A 114 25.91 21.98 -11.26
CA PHE A 114 25.63 21.82 -9.84
C PHE A 114 24.59 20.71 -9.61
N PRO A 115 24.79 19.85 -8.59
CA PRO A 115 23.84 18.79 -8.27
C PRO A 115 22.54 19.37 -7.73
N PHE A 116 21.44 18.67 -7.99
CA PHE A 116 20.13 18.99 -7.47
C PHE A 116 20.00 18.55 -6.01
N ALA A 117 19.56 19.47 -5.14
CA ALA A 117 19.32 19.17 -3.73
C ALA A 117 18.05 18.32 -3.58
N TRP A 118 18.22 17.09 -3.09
CA TRP A 118 17.14 16.13 -2.92
C TRP A 118 17.11 15.59 -1.50
N LYS A 119 15.92 15.52 -0.93
CA LYS A 119 15.69 14.88 0.35
C LYS A 119 15.32 13.43 0.12
N GLU A 120 16.16 12.51 0.60
CA GLU A 120 15.93 11.08 0.45
C GLU A 120 14.55 10.68 0.98
N ILE A 121 13.82 9.96 0.13
CA ILE A 121 12.51 9.43 0.46
C ILE A 121 12.72 8.10 1.17
N ILE A 122 12.22 7.98 2.40
CA ILE A 122 12.15 6.69 3.09
C ILE A 122 11.03 5.87 2.43
N PHE A 123 11.31 4.60 2.12
CA PHE A 123 10.33 3.74 1.47
C PHE A 123 9.46 2.98 2.51
N PRO A 124 8.18 2.74 2.20
CA PRO A 124 7.34 1.87 3.02
C PRO A 124 7.82 0.42 2.95
N ILE A 125 7.85 -0.24 4.10
CA ILE A 125 8.05 -1.69 4.13
C ILE A 125 6.92 -2.37 3.34
N GLY A 126 7.31 -3.21 2.38
CA GLY A 126 6.38 -4.00 1.58
C GLY A 126 5.70 -3.26 0.41
N ILE A 127 6.15 -2.05 0.03
CA ILE A 127 5.52 -1.31 -1.10
C ILE A 127 5.44 -2.10 -2.40
N SER A 128 6.52 -2.78 -2.79
CA SER A 128 6.48 -3.62 -3.98
C SER A 128 5.45 -4.74 -3.85
N PHE A 129 5.35 -5.38 -2.68
CA PHE A 129 4.45 -6.50 -2.50
C PHE A 129 2.98 -6.09 -2.61
N PHE A 130 2.59 -5.00 -1.92
CA PHE A 130 1.19 -4.58 -2.01
C PHE A 130 0.86 -3.97 -3.38
N THR A 131 1.78 -3.25 -4.02
CA THR A 131 1.54 -2.70 -5.37
C THR A 131 1.37 -3.80 -6.41
N PHE A 132 2.25 -4.81 -6.44
CA PHE A 132 2.16 -5.89 -7.42
C PHE A 132 1.00 -6.85 -7.17
N LYS A 133 0.49 -6.94 -5.94
CA LYS A 133 -0.74 -7.71 -5.67
C LYS A 133 -2.02 -7.03 -6.15
N LYS A 134 -1.97 -5.72 -6.39
CA LYS A 134 -3.12 -4.89 -6.80
C LYS A 134 -3.25 -4.76 -8.31
N LEU A 135 -2.12 -4.83 -9.03
CA LEU A 135 -2.07 -4.93 -10.49
C LEU A 135 -2.43 -6.35 -10.95
#